data_AF-A0A3C0K6Z0-F1
#
_entry.id   AF-A0A3C0K6Z0-F1
#
_cell.length_a   1.000
_cell.length_b   1.000
_cell.length_c   1.000
_cell.angle_alpha   90.00
_cell.angle_beta   90.00
_cell.angle_gamma   90.00
#
_symmetry.space_group_name_H-M   'P 1'
#
loop_
_entity.id
_entity.type
_entity.pdbx_description
1 polymer ?
#
loop_
_entity_poly.entity_id
_entity_poly.type
_entity_poly.pdbx_seq_one_letter_code
_entity_poly.pdbx_strand_id
1 'polypeptide(L)' 'MDNDITLGIIGGSGLYDIPSLTNKTEFSIETPFGSPSSKILTGTINNQKVA' A
#
# COMPACT_ATOMS: atom_id res chain seq x y z
N MET A 1 -3.57 5.24 11.98
CA MET A 1 -3.85 5.26 10.54
C MET A 1 -5.35 5.43 10.41
N ASP A 2 -5.81 6.49 9.76
CA ASP A 2 -7.24 6.61 9.44
C ASP A 2 -7.65 5.38 8.63
N ASN A 3 -8.69 4.69 9.09
CA ASN A 3 -9.11 3.36 8.61
C ASN A 3 -9.91 3.45 7.29
N ASP A 4 -9.59 4.44 6.46
CA ASP A 4 -10.31 4.75 5.21
C ASP A 4 -9.83 3.92 4.01
N ILE A 5 -8.81 3.08 4.19
CA ILE A 5 -8.30 2.21 3.14
C ILE A 5 -9.15 0.94 3.11
N THR A 6 -9.99 0.82 2.08
CA THR A 6 -10.95 -0.28 1.95
C THR A 6 -10.38 -1.47 1.15
N LEU A 7 -9.28 -1.29 0.43
CA LEU A 7 -8.71 -2.31 -0.47
C LEU A 7 -7.19 -2.43 -0.30
N GLY A 8 -6.72 -3.65 -0.08
CA GLY A 8 -5.31 -4.02 -0.04
C GLY A 8 -4.92 -4.87 -1.26
N ILE A 9 -3.79 -4.57 -1.89
CA ILE A 9 -3.25 -5.27 -3.07
C ILE A 9 -1.93 -5.93 -2.67
N ILE A 10 -1.85 -7.26 -2.80
CA ILE A 10 -0.62 -8.01 -2.61
C ILE A 10 -0.04 -8.35 -3.99
N GLY A 11 0.93 -7.56 -4.43
CA GLY A 11 1.61 -7.72 -5.72
C GLY A 11 2.77 -8.70 -5.66
N GLY A 12 2.86 -9.59 -6.64
CA GLY A 12 4.05 -10.42 -6.86
C GLY A 12 5.13 -9.70 -7.67
N SER A 13 6.21 -10.42 -7.97
CA SER A 13 7.34 -9.92 -8.77
C SER A 13 6.88 -9.33 -10.11
N GLY A 14 7.24 -8.07 -10.37
CA GLY A 14 6.90 -7.36 -11.62
C GLY A 14 5.83 -6.27 -11.46
N LEU A 15 5.06 -6.28 -10.36
CA LEU A 15 4.10 -5.23 -10.02
C LEU A 15 4.74 -4.19 -9.09
N TYR A 16 5.86 -3.61 -9.53
CA TYR A 16 6.64 -2.68 -8.70
C TYR A 16 6.16 -1.23 -8.79
N ASP A 17 5.49 -0.88 -9.89
CA ASP A 17 4.94 0.46 -10.05
C ASP A 17 3.56 0.37 -10.71
N ILE A 18 2.59 1.03 -10.09
CA ILE A 18 1.22 1.14 -10.61
C ILE A 18 1.08 2.56 -11.14
N PRO A 19 1.09 2.76 -12.47
CA PRO A 19 1.10 4.12 -13.06
C PRO A 19 -0.12 4.97 -12.68
N SER A 20 -1.26 4.33 -12.42
CA SER A 20 -2.50 5.00 -11.99
C SER A 20 -2.52 5.37 -10.50
N LEU A 21 -1.54 4.93 -9.72
CA LEU A 21 -1.47 5.22 -8.29
C LEU A 21 -0.90 6.61 -8.06
N THR A 22 -1.71 7.47 -7.45
CA THR A 22 -1.36 8.86 -7.13
C THR A 22 -1.31 9.05 -5.61
N ASN A 23 -0.79 10.19 -5.13
CA ASN A 23 -0.68 10.51 -3.69
C ASN A 23 0.04 9.42 -2.88
N LYS A 24 1.13 8.90 -3.44
CA LYS A 24 1.89 7.77 -2.88
C LYS A 24 2.49 8.13 -1.53
N THR A 25 2.28 7.27 -0.53
CA THR A 25 2.92 7.37 0.79
C THR A 25 3.41 5.98 1.21
N GLU A 26 4.68 5.89 1.59
CA GLU A 26 5.29 4.67 2.12
C GLU A 26 5.20 4.63 3.66
N PHE A 27 4.84 3.46 4.19
CA PHE A 27 4.81 3.20 5.62
C PHE A 27 5.70 2.01 5.95
N SER A 28 6.63 2.24 6.88
CA SER A 28 7.33 1.17 7.59
C SER A 28 6.53 0.89 8.86
N ILE A 29 5.99 -0.32 8.97
CA ILE A 29 5.21 -0.73 10.15
C ILE A 29 5.86 -1.95 10.81
N GLU A 30 5.77 -1.99 12.13
CA GLU A 30 6.07 -3.18 12.92
C GLU A 30 4.76 -3.90 13.23
N THR A 31 4.81 -5.23 13.21
CA THR A 31 3.68 -6.06 13.62
C THR A 31 4.11 -6.99 14.77
N PRO A 32 3.17 -7.52 15.57
CA PRO A 32 3.49 -8.56 16.56
C PRO A 32 4.12 -9.82 15.95
N PHE A 33 4.03 -9.99 14.63
CA PHE A 33 4.59 -11.11 13.88
C PHE A 33 5.92 -10.76 13.19
N GLY A 34 6.49 -9.59 13.49
CA GLY A 34 7.70 -9.05 12.87
C GLY A 34 7.41 -8.07 11.73
N SER A 35 8.46 -7.70 11.00
CA SER A 35 8.37 -6.75 9.89
C SER A 35 7.76 -7.40 8.63
N PRO A 36 6.94 -6.67 7.85
CA PRO A 36 6.42 -7.18 6.58
C PRO A 36 7.53 -7.42 5.54
N SER A 37 7.21 -8.13 4.45
CA SER A 37 8.15 -8.40 3.35
C SER A 37 8.70 -7.15 2.65
N SER A 38 7.94 -6.06 2.68
CA SER A 38 8.32 -4.74 2.16
C SER A 38 7.53 -3.66 2.91
N LYS A 39 7.94 -2.40 2.76
CA LYS A 39 7.12 -1.26 3.20
C LYS A 39 5.76 -1.30 2.50
N ILE A 40 4.73 -0.85 3.20
CA ILE A 40 3.38 -0.72 2.64
C ILE A 40 3.33 0.59 1.85
N LEU A 41 2.84 0.52 0.61
CA LEU A 41 2.65 1.68 -0.27
C LEU A 41 1.16 1.99 -0.35
N THR A 42 0.76 3.14 0.17
CA THR A 42 -0.62 3.62 0.02
C THR A 42 -0.72 4.66 -1.08
N GLY A 43 -1.92 4.83 -1.63
CA GLY A 43 -2.22 5.94 -2.52
C GLY A 43 -3.68 5.96 -2.95
N THR A 44 -3.95 6.61 -4.06
CA THR A 44 -5.29 6.73 -4.63
C THR A 44 -5.31 6.25 -6.08
N ILE A 45 -6.28 5.39 -6.42
CA ILE A 45 -6.60 4.96 -7.78
C ILE A 45 -8.09 5.28 -8.01
N ASN A 46 -8.44 6.04 -9.05
CA ASN A 46 -9.82 6.39 -9.37
C ASN A 46 -10.63 6.91 -8.15
N ASN A 47 -10.04 7.83 -7.39
CA ASN A 47 -10.61 8.40 -6.15
C ASN A 47 -10.79 7.42 -4.97
N GLN A 48 -10.33 6.18 -5.09
CA GLN A 48 -10.35 5.19 -4.02
C GLN A 48 -8.98 5.08 -3.34
N LYS A 49 -8.97 5.10 -2.00
CA LYS A 49 -7.76 4.84 -1.20
C LYS A 49 -7.42 3.35 -1.20
N VAL A 50 -6.17 3.02 -1.48
CA VAL A 50 -5.64 1.64 -1.56
C VAL A 50 -4.31 1.51 -0.81
N ALA A 51 -3.98 0.28 -0.40
CA ALA A 51 -2.70 -0.12 0.22
C ALA A 51 -2.13 -1.40 -0.43
#